data_AF-A0A967UGB3-F1
#
_entry.id   AF-A0A967UGB3-F1
#
_cell.length_a   1.000
_cell.length_b   1.000
_cell.length_c   1.000
_cell.angle_alpha   90.00
_cell.angle_beta   90.00
_cell.angle_gamma   90.00
#
_symmetry.space_group_name_H-M   'P 1'
#
loop_
_entity.id
_entity.type
_entity.pdbx_description
1 polymer ?
#
loop_
_entity_poly.entity_id
_entity_poly.type
_entity_poly.pdbx_seq_one_letter_code
_entity_poly.pdbx_strand_id
1 'polypeptide(L)' 'MLPGKIYRYIAGEIVTPFLLGLTVFTFVLLMGRMLRLAELMINKGVPFVEVFKLFAYLLPSFFVITVPLAFLLGI' A
#
# COMPACT_ATOMS: atom_id res chain seq x y z
N MET A 1 -2.84 -32.08 21.32
CA MET A 1 -2.90 -31.03 20.26
C MET A 1 -2.32 -29.76 20.83
N LEU A 2 -1.15 -29.31 20.35
CA LEU A 2 -0.52 -28.09 20.88
C LEU A 2 -1.22 -26.86 20.26
N PRO A 3 -1.95 -26.05 21.06
CA PRO A 3 -2.80 -24.97 20.55
C PRO A 3 -2.03 -23.94 19.70
N GLY A 4 -0.73 -23.77 19.94
CA GLY A 4 0.13 -22.86 19.17
C GLY A 4 0.25 -23.17 17.67
N LYS A 5 0.03 -24.41 17.23
CA LYS A 5 0.10 -24.77 15.79
C LYS A 5 -1.06 -24.17 15.00
N ILE A 6 -2.25 -24.11 15.59
CA ILE A 6 -3.46 -23.59 14.94
C ILE A 6 -3.34 -22.07 14.76
N TYR A 7 -2.92 -21.34 15.80
CA TYR A 7 -2.71 -19.89 15.70
C TYR A 7 -1.69 -19.51 14.62
N ARG A 8 -0.61 -20.27 14.48
CA ARG A 8 0.39 -20.03 13.42
C ARG A 8 -0.15 -20.32 12.03
N TYR A 9 -1.01 -21.32 11.89
CA TYR A 9 -1.66 -21.66 10.62
C TYR A 9 -2.64 -20.57 10.20
N ILE A 10 -3.56 -20.17 11.09
CA ILE A 10 -4.53 -19.09 10.85
C ILE A 10 -3.82 -17.77 10.53
N ALA A 11 -2.75 -17.44 11.27
CA ALA A 11 -1.96 -16.24 10.96
C ALA A 11 -1.34 -16.29 9.55
N GLY A 12 -0.85 -17.45 9.10
CA GLY A 12 -0.35 -17.63 7.73
C GLY A 12 -1.45 -17.49 6.66
N GLU A 13 -2.64 -18.00 6.98
CA GLU A 13 -3.83 -17.88 6.12
C GLU A 13 -4.31 -16.44 5.97
N ILE A 14 -4.23 -15.63 7.03
CA ILE A 14 -4.60 -14.19 7.00
C ILE A 14 -3.51 -13.33 6.35
N VAL A 15 -2.23 -13.63 6.59
CA VAL A 15 -1.09 -12.86 6.05
C VAL A 15 -1.07 -12.86 4.52
N THR A 16 -1.46 -13.97 3.89
CA THR A 16 -1.46 -14.10 2.42
C THR A 16 -2.44 -13.10 1.73
N PRO A 17 -3.75 -13.12 2.02
CA PRO A 17 -4.71 -12.15 1.49
C PRO A 17 -4.45 -10.73 2.02
N PHE A 18 -3.93 -10.55 3.24
CA PHE A 18 -3.50 -9.25 3.74
C PHE A 18 -2.42 -8.62 2.85
N LEU A 19 -1.35 -9.34 2.53
CA LEU A 19 -0.26 -8.80 1.70
C LEU A 19 -0.73 -8.51 0.26
N LEU A 20 -1.59 -9.36 -0.29
CA LEU A 20 -2.20 -9.12 -1.60
C LEU A 20 -3.08 -7.86 -1.57
N GLY A 21 -3.97 -7.75 -0.59
CA GLY A 21 -4.83 -6.58 -0.40
C GLY A 21 -4.03 -5.30 -0.21
N LEU A 22 -3.00 -5.34 0.63
CA LEU A 22 -2.14 -4.19 0.90
C LEU A 22 -1.45 -3.71 -0.38
N THR A 23 -0.93 -4.64 -1.18
CA THR A 23 -0.28 -4.33 -2.46
C THR A 23 -1.26 -3.74 -3.45
N VAL A 24 -2.41 -4.39 -3.65
CA VAL A 24 -3.43 -3.94 -4.61
C VAL A 24 -4.01 -2.59 -4.23
N PHE A 25 -4.44 -2.39 -2.99
CA PHE A 25 -5.01 -1.12 -2.55
C PHE A 25 -4.00 0.02 -2.60
N THR A 26 -2.76 -0.22 -2.17
CA THR A 26 -1.71 0.80 -2.27
C THR A 26 -1.45 1.15 -3.74
N PHE A 27 -1.38 0.17 -4.63
CA PHE A 27 -1.17 0.41 -6.05
C PHE A 27 -2.31 1.21 -6.69
N VAL A 28 -3.56 0.83 -6.42
CA VAL A 28 -4.75 1.53 -6.93
C VAL A 28 -4.77 3.00 -6.47
N LEU A 29 -4.48 3.28 -5.19
CA LEU A 29 -4.43 4.65 -4.68
C LEU A 29 -3.29 5.47 -5.30
N LEU A 30 -2.14 4.84 -5.51
CA LEU A 30 -0.99 5.46 -6.17
C LEU A 30 -1.31 5.84 -7.62
N MET A 31 -1.99 4.96 -8.37
CA MET A 31 -2.43 5.26 -9.74
C MET A 31 -3.28 6.53 -9.80
N GLY A 32 -4.15 6.74 -8.81
CA GLY A 32 -4.92 7.99 -8.70
C GLY A 32 -4.07 9.25 -8.48
N ARG A 33 -2.85 9.13 -7.96
CA ARG A 33 -1.89 10.24 -7.80
C ARG A 33 -0.93 10.41 -8.97
N MET A 34 -0.75 9.39 -9.81
CA MET A 34 0.21 9.41 -10.93
C MET A 34 -0.06 10.58 -11.89
N LEU A 35 -1.33 10.86 -12.21
CA LEU A 35 -1.69 11.99 -13.08
C LEU A 35 -1.20 13.33 -12.51
N ARG A 36 -1.40 13.56 -11.21
CA ARG A 36 -0.97 14.80 -10.55
C ARG A 36 0.55 14.90 -10.44
N LEU A 37 1.24 13.79 -10.22
CA LEU A 37 2.71 13.76 -10.23
C LEU A 37 3.26 14.06 -11.62
N ALA A 38 2.65 13.50 -12.67
CA ALA A 38 3.00 13.79 -14.07
C ALA A 38 2.77 15.26 -14.44
N GLU A 39 1.65 15.86 -14.00
CA GLU A 39 1.41 17.30 -14.18
C GLU A 39 2.48 18.16 -13.49
N LEU A 40 2.94 17.79 -12.29
CA LEU A 40 4.01 18.51 -11.60
C LEU A 40 5.34 18.42 -12.38
N MET A 41 5.64 17.26 -12.97
CA MET A 41 6.83 17.10 -13.82
C MET A 41 6.74 17.93 -15.11
N ILE A 42 5.62 17.82 -15.82
CA ILE A 42 5.46 18.37 -17.17
C ILE A 42 5.17 19.88 -17.13
N ASN A 43 4.21 20.31 -16.30
CA ASN A 43 3.72 21.70 -16.32
C ASN A 43 4.50 22.62 -15.40
N LYS A 44 5.09 22.09 -14.32
CA LYS A 44 5.84 22.88 -13.34
C LYS A 44 7.36 22.69 -13.40
N GLY A 45 7.84 21.82 -14.31
CA GLY A 45 9.27 21.56 -14.47
C GLY A 45 9.94 20.98 -13.23
N VAL A 46 9.18 20.33 -12.33
CA VAL A 46 9.72 19.77 -11.09
C VAL A 46 10.69 18.61 -11.42
N PRO A 47 11.91 18.59 -10.86
CA PRO A 47 12.87 17.51 -11.10
C PRO A 47 12.30 16.14 -10.72
N PHE A 48 12.62 15.10 -11.50
CA PHE A 48 12.17 13.72 -11.23
C PHE A 48 12.50 13.25 -9.80
N VAL A 49 13.65 13.66 -9.27
CA VAL A 49 14.09 13.34 -7.90
C VAL A 49 13.12 13.89 -6.85
N GLU A 50 12.59 15.11 -7.05
CA GLU A 50 11.61 15.69 -6.13
C GLU A 50 10.25 14.99 -6.23
N VAL A 51 9.85 14.60 -7.44
CA VAL A 51 8.61 13.82 -7.64
C VAL A 51 8.70 12.45 -6.97
N PHE A 52 9.85 11.79 -7.06
CA PHE A 52 10.09 10.53 -6.34
C PHE A 52 10.06 10.73 -4.82
N LYS A 53 10.63 11.82 -4.29
CA LYS A 53 10.51 12.17 -2.86
C LYS A 53 9.05 12.39 -2.45
N LEU A 54 8.28 13.12 -3.25
CA LEU A 54 6.85 13.31 -3.00
C LEU A 54 6.09 11.99 -3.00
N PHE A 55 6.37 11.11 -3.96
CA PHE A 55 5.80 9.76 -4.00
C PHE A 55 6.14 8.98 -2.72
N ALA A 56 7.40 9.01 -2.27
CA ALA A 56 7.83 8.36 -1.05
C ALA A 56 7.15 8.94 0.21
N TYR A 57 6.89 10.25 0.26
CA TYR A 57 6.14 10.87 1.34
C TYR A 57 4.64 10.58 1.31
N LEU A 58 4.08 10.24 0.14
CA LEU A 58 2.69 9.85 0.01
C LEU A 58 2.44 8.40 0.47
N LEU A 59 3.40 7.50 0.27
CA LEU A 59 3.28 6.08 0.66
C LEU A 59 2.82 5.88 2.13
N PRO A 60 3.45 6.51 3.16
CA PRO A 60 3.01 6.38 4.54
C PRO A 60 1.56 6.82 4.77
N SER A 61 1.10 7.86 4.07
CA SER A 61 -0.27 8.35 4.19
C SER A 61 -1.29 7.33 3.68
N PHE A 62 -0.93 6.56 2.64
CA PHE A 62 -1.80 5.51 2.11
C PHE A 62 -1.86 4.32 3.05
N PHE A 63 -0.75 3.95 3.70
CA PHE A 63 -0.73 2.84 4.66
C PHE A 63 -1.67 3.05 5.85
N VAL A 64 -1.96 4.29 6.26
CA VAL A 64 -2.95 4.57 7.31
C VAL A 64 -4.33 3.98 6.98
N ILE A 65 -4.70 3.95 5.70
CA ILE A 65 -5.99 3.42 5.24
C ILE A 65 -5.87 2.03 4.60
N THR A 66 -4.78 1.73 3.88
CA THR A 66 -4.65 0.44 3.19
C THR A 66 -4.33 -0.70 4.14
N VAL A 67 -3.64 -0.46 5.26
CA VAL A 67 -3.40 -1.50 6.28
C VAL A 67 -4.69 -2.03 6.89
N PRO A 68 -5.61 -1.20 7.43
CA PRO A 68 -6.86 -1.71 7.97
C PRO A 68 -7.74 -2.35 6.88
N LEU A 69 -7.80 -1.78 5.67
CA LEU A 69 -8.57 -2.35 4.56
C LEU A 69 -8.02 -3.71 4.11
N ALA A 70 -6.70 -3.83 4.00
CA ALA A 70 -6.04 -5.10 3.68
C ALA A 70 -6.25 -6.14 4.78
N PHE A 71 -6.28 -5.71 6.04
CA PHE A 71 -6.55 -6.58 7.17
C PHE A 71 -7.98 -7.11 7.14
N LEU A 72 -8.96 -6.24 6.84
CA LEU A 72 -10.37 -6.65 6.65
C LEU A 72 -10.55 -7.61 5.48
N LEU A 73 -9.73 -7.51 4.43
CA LEU A 73 -9.75 -8.46 3.32
C LEU A 73 -9.15 -9.82 3.71
N GLY A 74 -8.21 -9.82 4.66
CA GLY A 74 -7.44 -11.00 5.02
C GLY A 74 -8.09 -11.91 6.06
N ILE A 75 -9.06 -11.39 6.82
CA ILE A 75 -9.80 -12.11 7.85
C ILE A 75 -11.19 -12.51 7.37
#